data_AF-C5C4L1-F1
#
_entry.id   AF-C5C4L1-F1
#
_cell.length_a   1.000
_cell.length_b   1.000
_cell.length_c   1.000
_cell.angle_alpha   90.00
_cell.angle_beta   90.00
_cell.angle_gamma   90.00
#
_symmetry.space_group_name_H-M   'P 1'
#
loop_
_entity.id
_entity.type
_entity.pdbx_description
1 polymer ?
#
loop_
_entity_poly.entity_id
_entity_poly.type
_entity_poly.pdbx_seq_one_letter_code
_entity_poly.pdbx_strand_id
1 'polypeptide(L)'
;MSTVASPRRTVVTPGRRRRVVQAVQVGLVMQLICLALPLLDLWVFGSVERHVRAAYPDWPSADVMADRNAILGGLVAVSLLGLLGWCGAWWSARSGRGVRAVATTLFAVGVTVLLSVAGLSGGAYDQVVPLWLGITSLVLPALPGLTAVLAAWSRSTR
;
A
#
# COMPACT_ATOMS: atom_id res chain seq x y z
N MET A 1 -46.93 34.59 28.43
CA MET A 1 -45.65 34.78 27.69
C MET A 1 -45.11 33.40 27.34
N SER A 2 -45.28 32.97 26.09
CA SER A 2 -44.87 31.62 25.64
C SER A 2 -43.45 31.65 25.09
N THR A 3 -42.56 30.90 25.74
CA THR A 3 -41.15 30.73 25.35
C THR A 3 -41.07 29.81 24.14
N VAL A 4 -40.84 30.39 22.95
CA VAL A 4 -40.60 29.62 21.72
C VAL A 4 -39.22 28.99 21.82
N ALA A 5 -39.17 27.66 21.97
CA ALA A 5 -37.94 26.90 21.94
C ALA A 5 -37.36 26.90 20.51
N SER A 6 -36.23 27.57 20.33
CA SER A 6 -35.49 27.58 19.06
C SER A 6 -34.93 26.17 18.75
N PRO A 7 -35.15 25.63 17.54
CA PRO A 7 -34.61 24.33 17.15
C PRO A 7 -33.09 24.42 17.00
N ARG A 8 -32.35 23.74 17.89
CA ARG A 8 -30.90 23.54 17.73
C ARG A 8 -30.65 22.73 16.46
N ARG A 9 -30.27 23.41 15.37
CA ARG A 9 -29.64 22.74 14.21
C ARG A 9 -28.33 22.13 14.69
N THR A 10 -28.30 20.82 14.81
CA THR A 10 -27.07 20.05 14.98
C THR A 10 -26.23 20.20 13.72
N VAL A 11 -25.17 20.99 13.81
CA VAL A 11 -24.14 21.06 12.77
C VAL A 11 -23.44 19.70 12.75
N VAL A 12 -23.80 18.84 11.80
CA VAL A 12 -23.10 17.58 11.58
C VAL A 12 -21.70 17.92 11.06
N THR A 13 -20.68 17.83 11.90
CA THR A 13 -19.30 18.21 11.56
C THR A 13 -18.73 17.23 10.51
N PRO A 14 -18.43 17.67 9.27
CA PRO A 14 -18.03 16.78 8.16
C PRO A 14 -16.57 16.26 8.23
N GLY A 15 -15.87 16.48 9.35
CA GLY A 15 -14.42 16.33 9.45
C GLY A 15 -13.89 14.90 9.32
N ARG A 16 -14.55 13.91 9.93
CA ARG A 16 -14.02 12.53 9.97
C ARG A 16 -14.03 11.85 8.61
N ARG A 17 -15.14 11.96 7.86
CA ARG A 17 -15.27 11.36 6.53
C ARG A 17 -14.26 11.97 5.56
N ARG A 18 -14.05 13.29 5.62
CA ARG A 18 -13.06 13.99 4.80
C ARG A 18 -11.63 13.50 5.07
N ARG A 19 -11.24 13.34 6.34
CA ARG A 19 -9.90 12.82 6.71
C ARG A 19 -9.68 11.39 6.23
N VAL A 20 -10.67 10.51 6.37
CA VAL A 20 -10.57 9.11 5.89
C VAL A 20 -10.42 9.08 4.36
N VAL A 21 -11.22 9.87 3.63
CA VAL A 21 -11.11 9.95 2.16
C VAL A 21 -9.75 10.48 1.72
N GLN A 22 -9.22 11.50 2.39
CA GLN A 22 -7.87 12.02 2.11
C GLN A 22 -6.78 10.97 2.36
N ALA A 23 -6.83 10.26 3.49
CA ALA A 23 -5.87 9.19 3.80
C ALA A 23 -5.91 8.07 2.73
N VAL A 24 -7.11 7.69 2.29
CA VAL A 24 -7.30 6.69 1.24
C VAL A 24 -6.78 7.18 -0.12
N GLN A 25 -6.98 8.46 -0.46
CA GLN A 25 -6.42 9.04 -1.69
C GLN A 25 -4.89 9.06 -1.69
N VAL A 26 -4.28 9.43 -0.56
CA VAL A 26 -2.81 9.38 -0.41
C VAL A 26 -2.33 7.94 -0.56
N GLY A 27 -3.02 6.96 0.06
CA GLY A 27 -2.73 5.54 -0.10
C GLY A 27 -2.77 5.07 -1.55
N LEU A 28 -3.81 5.48 -2.29
CA LEU A 28 -3.96 5.21 -3.73
C LEU A 28 -2.79 5.77 -4.54
N VAL A 29 -2.39 7.02 -4.31
CA VAL A 29 -1.27 7.65 -5.02
C VAL A 29 0.05 6.93 -4.69
N MET A 30 0.30 6.63 -3.41
CA MET A 30 1.50 5.88 -3.00
C MET A 30 1.53 4.48 -3.61
N GLN A 31 0.37 3.83 -3.74
CA GLN A 31 0.25 2.52 -4.39
C GLN A 31 0.56 2.60 -5.89
N LEU A 32 0.12 3.65 -6.57
CA LEU A 32 0.47 3.89 -7.97
C LEU A 32 1.97 4.14 -8.15
N ILE A 33 2.60 4.86 -7.23
CA ILE A 33 4.08 5.01 -7.22
C ILE A 33 4.74 3.63 -7.05
N CYS A 34 4.28 2.80 -6.12
CA CYS A 34 4.81 1.45 -5.93
C CYS A 34 4.62 0.56 -7.18
N LEU A 35 3.52 0.73 -7.91
CA LEU A 35 3.29 0.04 -9.19
C LEU A 35 4.26 0.52 -10.27
N ALA A 36 4.58 1.82 -10.29
CA ALA A 36 5.48 2.41 -11.29
C ALA A 36 6.96 2.07 -11.04
N LEU A 37 7.38 1.89 -9.79
CA LEU A 37 8.79 1.66 -9.43
C LEU A 37 9.40 0.41 -10.09
N PRO A 38 8.79 -0.80 -10.06
CA PRO A 38 9.29 -1.97 -10.77
C PRO A 38 9.39 -1.74 -12.29
N LEU A 39 8.43 -1.01 -12.87
CA LEU A 39 8.46 -0.66 -14.28
C LEU A 39 9.63 0.29 -14.57
N LEU A 40 9.84 1.32 -13.74
CA LEU A 40 10.97 2.22 -13.88
C LEU A 40 12.32 1.50 -13.69
N ASP A 41 12.39 0.51 -12.81
CA ASP A 41 13.59 -0.32 -12.67
C ASP A 41 13.90 -1.07 -13.97
N LEU A 42 12.88 -1.66 -14.60
CA LEU A 42 13.04 -2.37 -15.87
C LEU A 42 13.61 -1.49 -16.99
N TRP A 43 13.20 -0.21 -17.04
CA TRP A 43 13.54 0.71 -18.14
C TRP A 43 14.77 1.58 -17.87
N VAL A 44 15.04 1.94 -16.61
CA VAL A 44 15.98 3.00 -16.26
C VAL A 44 17.09 2.51 -15.33
N PHE A 45 16.71 1.88 -14.21
CA PHE A 45 17.70 1.59 -13.16
C PHE A 45 18.43 0.27 -13.36
N GLY A 46 17.76 -0.76 -13.88
CA GLY A 46 18.29 -2.12 -14.04
C GLY A 46 18.83 -2.72 -12.75
N SER A 47 18.30 -2.31 -11.58
CA SER A 47 18.85 -2.73 -10.30
C SER A 47 18.52 -4.17 -9.97
N VAL A 48 17.32 -4.66 -10.35
CA VAL A 48 16.96 -6.07 -10.17
C VAL A 48 17.86 -6.96 -11.01
N GLU A 49 18.20 -6.54 -12.23
CA GLU A 49 19.12 -7.30 -13.09
C GLU A 49 20.51 -7.42 -12.48
N ARG A 50 21.07 -6.30 -11.98
CA ARG A 50 22.36 -6.31 -11.29
C ARG A 50 22.31 -7.17 -10.02
N HIS A 51 21.20 -7.13 -9.29
CA HIS A 51 20.97 -7.94 -8.10
C HIS A 51 20.98 -9.44 -8.40
N VAL A 52 20.26 -9.86 -9.44
CA VAL A 52 20.23 -11.26 -9.92
C VAL A 52 21.63 -11.71 -10.36
N ARG A 53 22.35 -10.91 -11.15
CA ARG A 53 23.72 -11.24 -11.59
C ARG A 53 24.71 -11.32 -10.43
N ALA A 54 24.54 -10.49 -9.41
CA ALA A 54 25.39 -10.53 -8.22
C ALA A 54 25.16 -11.81 -7.41
N ALA A 55 23.92 -12.30 -7.35
CA ALA A 55 23.58 -13.55 -6.68
C ALA A 55 23.99 -14.79 -7.49
N TYR A 56 23.90 -14.72 -8.83
CA TYR A 56 24.25 -15.81 -9.75
C TYR A 56 25.21 -15.34 -10.85
N PRO A 57 26.52 -15.24 -10.57
CA PRO A 57 27.51 -14.76 -11.54
C PRO A 57 27.65 -15.66 -12.78
N ASP A 58 27.45 -16.97 -12.59
CA ASP A 58 27.65 -17.98 -13.62
C ASP A 58 26.40 -18.25 -14.48
N TRP A 59 25.28 -17.58 -14.20
CA TRP A 59 24.04 -17.78 -14.94
C TRP A 59 24.12 -17.19 -16.36
N PRO A 60 23.63 -17.93 -17.38
CA PRO A 60 23.38 -17.38 -18.70
C PRO A 60 22.48 -16.14 -18.66
N SER A 61 22.64 -15.24 -19.62
CA SER A 61 21.84 -14.02 -19.71
C SER A 61 20.33 -14.28 -19.80
N ALA A 62 19.93 -15.38 -20.43
CA ALA A 62 18.53 -15.77 -20.55
C ALA A 62 17.90 -16.08 -19.17
N ASP A 63 18.63 -16.77 -18.30
CA ASP A 63 18.15 -17.14 -16.97
C ASP A 63 18.07 -15.92 -16.05
N VAL A 64 19.08 -15.03 -16.13
CA VAL A 64 19.06 -13.74 -15.43
C VAL A 64 17.85 -12.91 -15.84
N MET A 65 17.53 -12.84 -17.13
CA MET A 65 16.37 -12.09 -17.61
C MET A 65 15.04 -12.71 -17.17
N ALA A 66 14.95 -14.05 -17.17
CA ALA A 66 13.76 -14.75 -16.70
C ALA A 66 13.48 -14.47 -15.23
N ASP A 67 14.50 -14.58 -14.37
CA ASP A 67 14.36 -14.36 -12.93
C ASP A 67 14.08 -12.88 -12.60
N ARG A 68 14.77 -11.95 -13.27
CA ARG A 68 14.47 -10.51 -13.20
C ARG A 68 13.01 -10.23 -13.51
N ASN A 69 12.48 -10.80 -14.61
CA ASN A 69 11.09 -10.59 -15.02
C ASN A 69 10.11 -11.22 -14.02
N ALA A 70 10.45 -12.36 -13.42
CA ALA A 70 9.63 -12.99 -12.38
C ALA A 70 9.53 -12.11 -11.12
N ILE A 71 10.66 -11.58 -10.64
CA ILE A 71 10.71 -10.66 -9.49
C ILE A 71 9.85 -9.41 -9.76
N LEU A 72 10.07 -8.76 -10.91
CA LEU A 72 9.32 -7.55 -11.29
C LEU A 72 7.83 -7.84 -11.49
N GLY A 73 7.49 -8.97 -12.11
CA GLY A 73 6.11 -9.42 -12.29
C GLY A 73 5.39 -9.64 -10.96
N GLY A 74 6.07 -10.25 -9.99
CA GLY A 74 5.55 -10.40 -8.63
C GLY A 74 5.28 -9.06 -7.94
N LEU A 75 6.21 -8.11 -8.02
CA LEU A 75 6.04 -6.77 -7.44
C LEU A 75 4.87 -6.00 -8.07
N VAL A 76 4.70 -6.11 -9.40
CA VAL A 76 3.55 -5.53 -10.11
C VAL A 76 2.25 -6.18 -9.66
N ALA A 77 2.20 -7.51 -9.57
CA ALA A 77 1.00 -8.23 -9.13
C ALA A 77 0.59 -7.85 -7.70
N VAL A 78 1.55 -7.80 -6.76
CA VAL A 78 1.31 -7.35 -5.38
C VAL A 78 0.82 -5.90 -5.37
N SER A 79 1.39 -5.04 -6.20
CA SER A 79 0.97 -3.64 -6.29
C SER A 79 -0.46 -3.48 -6.81
N LEU A 80 -0.87 -4.30 -7.78
CA LEU A 80 -2.25 -4.34 -8.29
C LEU A 80 -3.23 -4.82 -7.22
N LEU A 81 -2.87 -5.87 -6.46
CA LEU A 81 -3.68 -6.34 -5.33
C LEU A 81 -3.85 -5.25 -4.26
N GLY A 82 -2.77 -4.53 -3.93
CA GLY A 82 -2.81 -3.37 -3.05
C GLY A 82 -3.75 -2.29 -3.56
N LEU A 83 -3.72 -2.00 -4.87
CA LEU A 83 -4.58 -1.01 -5.51
C LEU A 83 -6.06 -1.39 -5.40
N LEU A 84 -6.40 -2.67 -5.63
CA LEU A 84 -7.75 -3.19 -5.44
C LEU A 84 -8.20 -3.07 -3.98
N GLY A 85 -7.29 -3.33 -3.03
CA GLY A 85 -7.54 -3.12 -1.60
C GLY A 85 -7.89 -1.66 -1.30
N TRP A 86 -7.10 -0.70 -1.78
CA TRP A 86 -7.38 0.73 -1.61
C TRP A 86 -8.70 1.17 -2.25
N CYS A 87 -9.04 0.65 -3.43
CA CYS A 87 -10.35 0.88 -4.06
C CYS A 87 -11.51 0.35 -3.20
N GLY A 88 -11.35 -0.83 -2.61
CA GLY A 88 -12.32 -1.40 -1.67
C GLY A 88 -12.45 -0.55 -0.40
N ALA A 89 -11.34 -0.10 0.17
CA ALA A 89 -11.31 0.81 1.32
C ALA A 89 -12.01 2.15 1.01
N TRP A 90 -11.80 2.69 -0.20
CA TRP A 90 -12.46 3.90 -0.66
C TRP A 90 -13.98 3.72 -0.76
N TRP A 91 -14.44 2.61 -1.33
CA TRP A 91 -15.87 2.31 -1.41
C TRP A 91 -16.48 2.18 -0.01
N SER A 92 -15.84 1.43 0.90
CA SER A 92 -16.29 1.30 2.30
C SER A 92 -16.34 2.66 3.02
N ALA A 93 -15.33 3.51 2.82
CA ALA A 93 -15.32 4.86 3.37
C ALA A 93 -16.48 5.72 2.83
N ARG A 94 -16.88 5.50 1.57
CA ARG A 94 -17.99 6.22 0.95
C ARG A 94 -19.34 5.79 1.50
N SER A 95 -19.54 4.49 1.76
CA SER A 95 -20.78 3.90 2.29
C SER A 95 -20.91 4.03 3.81
N GLY A 96 -19.81 4.31 4.53
CA GLY A 96 -19.80 4.55 5.97
C GLY A 96 -19.96 3.31 6.85
N ARG A 97 -20.13 2.12 6.25
CA ARG A 97 -20.29 0.85 6.95
C ARG A 97 -18.99 0.04 6.88
N GLY A 98 -18.62 -0.59 8.01
CA GLY A 98 -17.51 -1.53 8.05
C GLY A 98 -16.10 -0.94 7.88
N VAL A 99 -15.96 0.40 7.82
CA VAL A 99 -14.67 1.09 7.55
C VAL A 99 -13.54 0.62 8.47
N ARG A 100 -13.84 0.37 9.75
CA ARG A 100 -12.84 -0.12 10.72
C ARG A 100 -12.36 -1.53 10.38
N ALA A 101 -13.30 -2.44 10.12
CA ALA A 101 -12.98 -3.82 9.78
C ALA A 101 -12.16 -3.86 8.48
N VAL A 102 -12.65 -3.21 7.42
CA VAL A 102 -11.99 -3.15 6.10
C VAL A 102 -10.61 -2.52 6.18
N ALA A 103 -10.45 -1.37 6.86
CA ALA A 103 -9.15 -0.72 6.98
C ALA A 103 -8.15 -1.59 7.77
N THR A 104 -8.60 -2.24 8.84
CA THR A 104 -7.72 -3.07 9.68
C THR A 104 -7.32 -4.36 8.97
N THR A 105 -8.25 -5.04 8.29
CA THR A 105 -7.95 -6.27 7.55
C THR A 105 -7.03 -6.01 6.37
N LEU A 106 -7.31 -4.99 5.56
CA LEU A 106 -6.46 -4.63 4.43
C LEU A 106 -5.07 -4.18 4.87
N PHE A 107 -4.97 -3.44 5.97
CA PHE A 107 -3.68 -3.06 6.54
C PHE A 107 -2.90 -4.30 7.03
N ALA A 108 -3.55 -5.20 7.78
CA ALA A 108 -2.90 -6.41 8.28
C ALA A 108 -2.40 -7.30 7.13
N VAL A 109 -3.25 -7.53 6.12
CA VAL A 109 -2.88 -8.29 4.91
C VAL A 109 -1.74 -7.59 4.16
N GLY A 110 -1.86 -6.28 3.94
CA GLY A 110 -0.87 -5.48 3.23
C GLY A 110 0.50 -5.51 3.93
N VAL A 111 0.54 -5.22 5.23
CA VAL A 111 1.79 -5.29 6.03
C VAL A 111 2.37 -6.69 6.02
N THR A 112 1.56 -7.74 6.14
CA THR A 112 2.04 -9.13 6.07
C THR A 112 2.69 -9.41 4.72
N VAL A 113 2.04 -9.06 3.62
CA VAL A 113 2.61 -9.24 2.26
C VAL A 113 3.89 -8.43 2.09
N LEU A 114 3.92 -7.18 2.53
CA LEU A 114 5.09 -6.32 2.41
C LEU A 114 6.28 -6.83 3.25
N LEU A 115 6.03 -7.30 4.46
CA LEU A 115 7.04 -7.93 5.30
C LEU A 115 7.54 -9.23 4.69
N SER A 116 6.65 -10.04 4.11
CA SER A 116 7.05 -11.25 3.38
C SER A 116 7.93 -10.90 2.18
N VAL A 117 7.54 -9.93 1.34
CA VAL A 117 8.33 -9.52 0.18
C VAL A 117 9.69 -8.94 0.58
N ALA A 118 9.73 -8.14 1.66
CA ALA A 118 10.98 -7.58 2.18
C ALA A 118 11.83 -8.63 2.91
N GLY A 119 11.25 -9.67 3.47
CA GLY A 119 11.97 -10.70 4.23
C GLY A 119 12.28 -11.97 3.45
N LEU A 120 11.74 -12.13 2.23
CA LEU A 120 11.87 -13.36 1.46
C LEU A 120 13.33 -13.55 1.02
N SER A 121 13.94 -14.63 1.49
CA SER A 121 15.23 -15.15 1.02
C SER A 121 14.99 -16.44 0.23
N GLY A 122 15.96 -16.85 -0.58
CA GLY A 122 15.83 -18.10 -1.35
C GLY A 122 17.02 -18.38 -2.26
N GLY A 123 17.46 -19.65 -2.31
CA GLY A 123 18.63 -20.04 -3.09
C GLY A 123 19.89 -19.29 -2.64
N ALA A 124 20.54 -18.61 -3.58
CA ALA A 124 21.70 -17.75 -3.31
C ALA A 124 21.34 -16.33 -2.83
N TYR A 125 20.04 -16.00 -2.71
CA TYR A 125 19.60 -14.70 -2.26
C TYR A 125 19.52 -14.62 -0.74
N ASP A 126 20.29 -13.70 -0.14
CA ASP A 126 19.99 -13.19 1.20
C ASP A 126 18.62 -12.50 1.22
N GLN A 127 18.27 -11.84 0.12
CA GLN A 127 16.98 -11.19 -0.09
C GLN A 127 16.61 -11.23 -1.58
N VAL A 128 15.44 -11.77 -1.92
CA VAL A 128 15.00 -11.97 -3.31
C VAL A 128 14.81 -10.64 -4.03
N VAL A 129 14.26 -9.64 -3.33
CA VAL A 129 14.07 -8.29 -3.88
C VAL A 129 15.24 -7.40 -3.44
N PRO A 130 15.77 -6.52 -4.33
CA PRO A 130 16.76 -5.54 -3.94
C PRO A 130 16.29 -4.71 -2.74
N LEU A 131 17.15 -4.53 -1.75
CA LEU A 131 16.82 -3.89 -0.47
C LEU A 131 16.12 -2.53 -0.63
N TRP A 132 16.57 -1.70 -1.58
CA TRP A 132 15.97 -0.39 -1.82
C TRP A 132 14.52 -0.50 -2.34
N LEU A 133 14.21 -1.46 -3.22
CA LEU A 133 12.85 -1.69 -3.71
C LEU A 133 11.97 -2.27 -2.61
N GLY A 134 12.49 -3.21 -1.82
CA GLY A 134 11.78 -3.79 -0.68
C GLY A 134 11.39 -2.75 0.35
N ILE A 135 12.34 -1.91 0.79
CA ILE A 135 12.09 -0.85 1.78
C ILE A 135 11.13 0.20 1.23
N THR A 136 11.35 0.67 0.00
CA THR A 136 10.48 1.70 -0.61
C THR A 136 9.04 1.18 -0.73
N SER A 137 8.87 -0.05 -1.22
CA SER A 137 7.56 -0.69 -1.35
C SER A 137 6.89 -0.98 -0.01
N LEU A 138 7.66 -1.17 1.08
CA LEU A 138 7.14 -1.32 2.43
C LEU A 138 6.68 0.02 3.01
N VAL A 139 7.55 1.03 2.99
CA VAL A 139 7.35 2.29 3.73
C VAL A 139 6.27 3.16 3.08
N LEU A 140 6.28 3.31 1.75
CA LEU A 140 5.35 4.20 1.04
C LEU A 140 3.87 3.86 1.30
N PRO A 141 3.42 2.60 1.21
CA PRO A 141 2.04 2.23 1.48
C PRO A 141 1.74 1.98 2.97
N ALA A 142 2.73 1.63 3.79
CA ALA A 142 2.51 1.40 5.23
C ALA A 142 2.10 2.69 5.97
N LEU A 143 2.71 3.83 5.65
CA LEU A 143 2.37 5.12 6.26
C LEU A 143 0.90 5.52 6.04
N PRO A 144 0.38 5.62 4.80
CA PRO A 144 -1.02 5.93 4.57
C PRO A 144 -1.94 4.83 5.12
N GLY A 145 -1.55 3.55 5.05
CA GLY A 145 -2.30 2.44 5.65
C GLY A 145 -2.52 2.63 7.15
N LEU A 146 -1.45 2.94 7.88
CA LEU A 146 -1.51 3.21 9.32
C LEU A 146 -2.37 4.44 9.61
N THR A 147 -2.21 5.53 8.85
CA THR A 147 -3.05 6.73 9.04
C THR A 147 -4.54 6.45 8.77
N ALA A 148 -4.87 5.60 7.79
CA ALA A 148 -6.24 5.20 7.50
C ALA A 148 -6.85 4.38 8.64
N VAL A 149 -6.07 3.44 9.22
CA VAL A 149 -6.47 2.69 10.42
C VAL A 149 -6.69 3.64 11.60
N LEU A 150 -5.72 4.51 11.91
CA LEU A 150 -5.83 5.47 13.00
C LEU A 150 -7.03 6.42 12.81
N ALA A 151 -7.28 6.91 11.60
CA ALA A 151 -8.43 7.75 11.29
C ALA A 151 -9.77 6.99 11.45
N ALA A 152 -9.83 5.72 11.05
CA ALA A 152 -11.02 4.88 11.21
C ALA A 152 -11.36 4.62 12.69
N TRP A 153 -10.32 4.49 13.52
CA TRP A 153 -10.43 4.25 14.98
C TRP A 153 -10.51 5.52 15.82
N SER A 154 -10.08 6.68 15.30
CA SER A 154 -10.18 7.95 15.99
C SER A 154 -11.63 8.23 16.40
N ARG A 155 -11.85 8.46 17.70
CA ARG A 155 -13.16 8.87 18.21
C ARG A 155 -13.44 10.25 17.64
N SER A 156 -14.66 10.48 17.15
CA SER A 156 -15.14 11.85 16.97
C SER A 156 -15.15 12.45 18.36
N THR A 157 -14.15 13.25 18.71
CA THR A 157 -14.23 14.14 19.86
C THR A 157 -15.49 14.98 19.64
N ARG A 158 -16.41 14.82 20.59
CA ARG A 158 -17.77 15.35 20.57
C ARG A 158 -17.78 16.86 20.51
#